data_AF-A0A0C9YS92-F1
#
_entry.id   AF-A0A0C9YS92-F1
#
_cell.length_a   1.000
_cell.length_b   1.000
_cell.length_c   1.000
_cell.angle_alpha   90.00
_cell.angle_beta   90.00
_cell.angle_gamma   90.00
#
_symmetry.space_group_name_H-M   'P 1'
#
loop_
_entity.id
_entity.type
_entity.pdbx_description
1 polymer ?
#
loop_
_entity_poly.entity_id
_entity_poly.type
_entity_poly.pdbx_seq_one_letter_code
_entity_poly.pdbx_strand_id
1 'polypeptide(L)' 'PTHLCIWQQNLNHSGTTQHSLLHGPHSKQWDVYALQEPHICPNKCTISSPKFYTVYP' A
#
# COMPACT_ATOMS: atom_id res chain seq x y z
N PRO A 1 -16.96 -14.49 -12.28
CA PRO A 1 -15.77 -15.13 -11.65
C PRO A 1 -15.04 -14.11 -10.78
N THR A 2 -14.83 -14.43 -9.50
CA THR A 2 -14.09 -13.56 -8.57
C THR A 2 -12.61 -13.84 -8.74
N HIS A 3 -11.81 -12.83 -9.08
CA HIS A 3 -10.36 -12.93 -9.23
C HIS A 3 -9.68 -12.16 -8.09
N LEU A 4 -8.59 -12.72 -7.56
CA LEU A 4 -7.73 -12.02 -6.62
C LEU A 4 -6.80 -11.08 -7.40
N CYS A 5 -6.87 -9.78 -7.13
CA CYS A 5 -6.05 -8.76 -7.78
C CYS A 5 -4.94 -8.28 -6.84
N ILE A 6 -3.68 -8.54 -7.22
CA ILE A 6 -2.49 -8.17 -6.44
C ILE A 6 -1.68 -7.12 -7.21
N TRP A 7 -1.37 -6.01 -6.54
CA TRP A 7 -0.43 -5.02 -7.03
C TRP A 7 0.89 -5.13 -6.28
N GLN A 8 2.01 -5.07 -7.00
CA GLN A 8 3.34 -5.08 -6.41
C GLN A 8 4.16 -3.89 -6.90
N GLN A 9 4.80 -3.17 -5.99
CA GLN A 9 5.59 -1.98 -6.33
C GLN A 9 6.66 -1.65 -5.29
N ASN A 10 7.83 -1.24 -5.77
CA ASN A 10 8.84 -0.57 -4.98
C ASN A 10 8.52 0.94 -4.88
N LEU A 11 8.50 1.49 -3.66
CA LEU A 11 8.14 2.87 -3.39
C LEU A 11 9.36 3.79 -3.16
N ASN A 12 10.57 3.25 -3.06
CA ASN A 12 11.82 3.99 -2.82
C ASN A 12 11.67 4.99 -1.66
N HIS A 13 11.04 4.54 -0.56
CA HIS A 13 10.71 5.32 0.64
C HIS A 13 9.84 6.58 0.41
N SER A 14 9.20 6.74 -0.76
CA SER A 14 8.39 7.90 -1.08
C SER A 14 7.02 7.87 -0.38
N GLY A 15 6.86 8.72 0.64
CA GLY A 15 5.58 8.88 1.34
C GLY A 15 4.46 9.40 0.43
N THR A 16 4.78 10.31 -0.49
CA THR A 16 3.82 10.86 -1.46
C THR A 16 3.31 9.78 -2.42
N THR A 17 4.21 8.93 -2.92
CA THR A 17 3.83 7.83 -3.82
C THR A 17 2.98 6.81 -3.08
N GLN A 18 3.37 6.43 -1.85
CA GLN A 18 2.59 5.52 -1.02
C GLN A 18 1.17 6.05 -0.75
N HIS A 19 1.06 7.32 -0.36
CA HIS A 19 -0.23 7.95 -0.08
C HIS A 19 -1.12 7.97 -1.34
N SER A 20 -0.56 8.36 -2.49
CA SER A 20 -1.30 8.35 -3.76
C SER A 20 -1.78 6.94 -4.15
N LEU A 21 -0.93 5.91 -3.95
CA LEU A 21 -1.26 4.52 -4.23
C LEU A 21 -2.41 4.01 -3.34
N LEU A 22 -2.34 4.25 -2.03
CA LEU A 22 -3.27 3.69 -1.05
C LEU A 22 -4.58 4.47 -0.90
N HIS A 23 -4.60 5.76 -1.27
CA HIS A 23 -5.77 6.63 -1.13
C HIS A 23 -6.33 7.12 -2.48
N GLY A 24 -5.65 6.83 -3.59
CA GLY A 24 -6.10 7.20 -4.92
C GLY A 24 -7.31 6.39 -5.41
N PRO A 25 -7.91 6.77 -6.55
CA PRO A 25 -9.06 6.08 -7.13
C PRO A 25 -8.77 4.61 -7.48
N HIS A 26 -7.51 4.29 -7.76
CA HIS A 26 -7.04 2.93 -8.06
C HIS A 26 -7.00 2.02 -6.83
N SER A 27 -6.97 2.56 -5.61
CA SER A 27 -6.92 1.78 -4.36
C SER A 27 -8.08 0.77 -4.25
N LYS A 28 -9.24 1.06 -4.86
CA LYS A 28 -10.42 0.19 -4.84
C LYS A 28 -10.29 -1.05 -5.74
N GLN A 29 -9.42 -1.03 -6.74
CA GLN A 29 -9.29 -2.08 -7.77
C GLN A 29 -8.46 -3.28 -7.34
N TRP A 30 -7.69 -3.15 -6.26
CA TRP A 30 -6.75 -4.16 -5.79
C TRP A 30 -7.16 -4.69 -4.42
N ASP A 31 -6.99 -6.00 -4.22
CA ASP A 31 -7.28 -6.68 -2.96
C ASP A 31 -6.05 -6.65 -2.04
N VAL A 32 -4.85 -6.81 -2.62
CA VAL A 32 -3.57 -6.86 -1.90
C VAL A 32 -2.55 -5.94 -2.55
N TYR A 33 -1.82 -5.20 -1.72
CA TYR A 33 -0.64 -4.44 -2.11
C TYR A 33 0.62 -5.06 -1.49
N ALA A 34 1.59 -5.45 -2.33
CA ALA A 34 2.91 -5.90 -1.92
C ALA A 34 3.92 -4.78 -2.15
N LEU A 35 4.31 -4.09 -1.08
CA LEU A 35 5.17 -2.90 -1.14
C LEU A 35 6.61 -3.24 -0.77
N GLN A 36 7.57 -2.87 -1.62
CA GLN A 36 9.00 -2.86 -1.29
C GLN A 36 9.46 -1.43 -0.99
N GLU A 37 10.40 -1.28 -0.05
CA GLU A 37 10.88 0.03 0.40
C GLU A 37 9.73 1.02 0.72
N PRO A 38 8.74 0.62 1.55
CA PRO A 38 7.65 1.52 1.90
C PRO A 38 8.18 2.70 2.72
N HIS A 39 7.44 3.81 2.66
CA HIS A 39 7.64 4.90 3.61
C HIS A 39 7.14 4.49 4.99
N ILE A 40 8.08 4.40 5.93
CA ILE A 40 7.81 4.10 7.34
C ILE A 40 7.70 5.42 8.13
N CYS A 41 6.55 5.64 8.79
CA CYS A 41 6.32 6.78 9.67
C CYS A 41 7.30 6.77 10.87
N PRO A 42 7.58 7.91 11.52
CA PRO A 42 8.49 7.99 12.67
C PRO A 42 8.14 7.06 13.86
N ASN A 43 6.87 6.71 14.02
CA ASN A 43 6.37 5.72 14.98
C ASN A 43 6.59 4.25 14.52
N LYS A 44 7.38 4.03 13.46
CA LYS A 44 7.69 2.74 12.86
C LYS A 44 6.48 1.99 12.27
N CYS A 45 5.47 2.75 11.81
CA CYS A 45 4.34 2.22 11.06
C CYS A 45 4.48 2.39 9.55
N THR A 46 3.65 1.70 8.78
CA THR A 46 3.31 2.04 7.40
C THR A 46 1.94 2.73 7.45
N ILE A 47 1.80 3.88 6.79
CA ILE A 47 0.49 4.54 6.65
C ILE A 47 -0.43 3.60 5.88
N SER A 48 -1.60 3.30 6.45
CA SER A 48 -2.66 2.51 5.83
C SER A 48 -3.95 3.33 5.70
N SER A 49 -4.81 2.95 4.77
CA SER A 49 -6.18 3.46 4.67
C SER A 49 -7.15 2.53 5.41
N PRO A 50 -8.39 2.95 5.75
CA PRO A 50 -9.37 2.07 6.40
C PRO A 50 -9.71 0.80 5.62
N LYS A 51 -9.35 0.72 4.33
CA LYS A 51 -9.52 -0.47 3.49
C LYS A 51 -8.46 -1.56 3.78
N PHE A 52 -7.26 -1.16 4.17
CA PHE A 52 -6.12 -2.07 4.25
C PHE A 52 -5.62 -2.24 5.69
N TYR A 53 -5.13 -3.42 5.99
CA TYR A 53 -4.33 -3.71 7.17
C TYR A 53 -2.91 -4.04 6.72
N THR A 54 -1.91 -3.42 7.34
CA THR A 54 -0.50 -3.68 7.03
C THR A 54 -0.02 -4.89 7.81
N VAL A 55 0.55 -5.86 7.09
CA VAL A 55 1.28 -7.00 7.65
C VAL A 55 2.77 -6.80 7.37
N TYR A 56 3.62 -7.01 8.38
CA TYR A 56 5.07 -7.04 8.22
C TYR A 56 5.56 -8.50 8.24
N PRO A 57 6.69 -8.81 7.59
CA PRO A 57 7.42 -10.06 7.84
C PRO A 57 7.81 -10.23 9.31
#